data_AF-A0A960XU93-F1
#
_entry.id   AF-A0A960XU93-F1
#
_cell.length_a   1.000
_cell.length_b   1.000
_cell.length_c   1.000
_cell.angle_alpha   90.00
_cell.angle_beta   90.00
_cell.angle_gamma   90.00
#
_symmetry.space_group_name_H-M   'P 1'
#
loop_
_entity.id
_entity.type
_entity.pdbx_description
1 polymer ?
#
loop_
_entity_poly.entity_id
_entity_poly.type
_entity_poly.pdbx_seq_one_letter_code
_entity_poly.pdbx_strand_id
1 'polypeptide(L)'
;ERKSVNEPVVTEPIGMADAMGKQFENRGQSRQVDPYFFCEMTSQGDGNTSRPIRFEPGEVRVFYPAASQPTEFVRRGTNAQRTLRMRPAEDIGGVNKRGGFEVSMQQADGLAGHGLAEYFVKKTDEIRVAVKDISNIGTGRGQYHYFVTLEDSSRIENPADDTRGQAVTDVQILNLISAENSIRSPWRTYEELKNGDPIPFGVIETFHRTALNNVGGQAVADLIYTTNPRQPSINHQLANGSFAVAPHFQSTLRSTPSFDTAIQTTFDGRDSFWGASHSSSGRSHLPFFEIPRSPLLSLAAFQHADLSSSTFAPAHQFGNSWASAYLAGDQVAYVKPGASQLPTVPIYDSCFLANEALWDGFFFSGAAPRLQPASSGRPSTAWDSPIASVEKPLTDVVRGFVEDPVANPLPSNRMRLFRGGHTDDDIVDSLLSPAGCVKIAAHLMVDGAFNVNSTDVEAWVSMLSGLRGESFVVEGGGAPPADNSPMPRFRNPGGKANDNWNGFRTLDDAQVRKLAENLVEQVRKRGPFLSLAEFINRRAEEG
;
A
#
# COMPACT_ATOMS: atom_id res chain seq x y z
N GLU A 1 30.24 24.04 -4.91
CA GLU A 1 30.44 25.30 -5.68
C GLU A 1 30.75 26.44 -4.71
N ARG A 2 31.61 27.40 -5.10
CA ARG A 2 31.98 28.57 -4.29
C ARG A 2 31.85 29.85 -5.11
N LYS A 3 31.32 30.92 -4.50
CA LYS A 3 31.34 32.27 -5.07
C LYS A 3 32.03 33.23 -4.10
N SER A 4 32.99 33.99 -4.62
CA SER A 4 33.61 35.15 -3.95
C SER A 4 33.49 36.35 -4.88
N VAL A 5 33.56 37.56 -4.34
CA VAL A 5 33.27 38.83 -5.04
C VAL A 5 34.07 39.01 -6.34
N ASN A 6 35.23 38.35 -6.51
CA ASN A 6 36.08 38.51 -7.70
C ASN A 6 36.59 37.20 -8.37
N GLU A 7 36.20 36.01 -7.92
CA GLU A 7 36.64 34.74 -8.56
C GLU A 7 35.57 33.63 -8.44
N PRO A 8 34.93 33.20 -9.54
CA PRO A 8 34.14 31.97 -9.52
C PRO A 8 35.09 30.77 -9.60
N VAL A 9 35.10 29.92 -8.57
CA VAL A 9 35.87 28.67 -8.57
C VAL A 9 34.90 27.49 -8.58
N VAL A 10 34.91 26.77 -9.70
CA VAL A 10 34.35 25.43 -9.81
C VAL A 10 35.37 24.47 -9.22
N THR A 11 35.04 23.88 -8.07
CA THR A 11 35.75 22.71 -7.54
C THR A 11 35.53 21.56 -8.53
N GLU A 12 36.59 20.82 -8.88
CA GLU A 12 36.48 19.65 -9.75
C GLU A 12 35.34 18.73 -9.27
N PRO A 13 34.49 18.22 -10.16
CA PRO A 13 33.42 17.32 -9.78
C PRO A 13 33.98 16.00 -9.26
N ILE A 14 33.39 15.48 -8.18
CA ILE A 14 33.77 14.21 -7.56
C ILE A 14 32.71 13.17 -7.92
N GLY A 15 33.13 11.98 -8.36
CA GLY A 15 32.22 10.88 -8.60
C GLY A 15 31.60 10.39 -7.28
N MET A 16 30.27 10.24 -7.22
CA MET A 16 29.59 9.76 -6.01
C MET A 16 30.02 8.33 -5.62
N ALA A 17 30.37 7.50 -6.60
CA ALA A 17 30.92 6.17 -6.38
C ALA A 17 32.31 6.20 -5.70
N ASP A 18 33.15 7.17 -6.07
CA ASP A 18 34.49 7.38 -5.49
C ASP A 18 34.38 7.93 -4.06
N ALA A 19 33.38 8.77 -3.82
CA ALA A 19 33.06 9.33 -2.51
C ALA A 19 32.54 8.28 -1.51
N MET A 20 31.74 7.30 -1.96
CA MET A 20 30.91 6.50 -1.04
C MET A 20 31.21 4.99 -1.04
N GLY A 21 32.03 4.47 -1.97
CA GLY A 21 32.11 3.03 -2.26
C GLY A 21 33.40 2.31 -1.84
N LYS A 22 33.24 1.13 -1.20
CA LYS A 22 34.31 0.16 -0.90
C LYS A 22 34.69 -0.73 -2.11
N GLN A 23 33.72 -1.03 -2.98
CA GLN A 23 33.87 -1.99 -4.07
C GLN A 23 34.62 -1.43 -5.29
N PHE A 24 34.46 -0.14 -5.58
CA PHE A 24 34.94 0.47 -6.81
C PHE A 24 36.46 0.57 -6.89
N GLU A 25 37.13 0.73 -5.75
CA GLU A 25 38.60 0.73 -5.66
C GLU A 25 39.22 -0.65 -5.91
N ASN A 26 38.50 -1.72 -5.58
CA ASN A 26 39.04 -3.09 -5.65
C ASN A 26 38.71 -3.81 -6.96
N ARG A 27 37.59 -3.49 -7.62
CA ARG A 27 37.08 -4.30 -8.75
C ARG A 27 36.97 -3.57 -10.08
N GLY A 28 37.07 -2.23 -10.13
CA GLY A 28 37.06 -1.46 -11.38
C GLY A 28 35.82 -1.67 -12.28
N GLN A 29 34.70 -2.15 -11.72
CA GLN A 29 33.45 -2.42 -12.44
C GLN A 29 32.49 -1.21 -12.36
N SER A 30 31.66 -1.03 -13.39
CA SER A 30 30.67 0.06 -13.46
C SER A 30 29.31 -0.27 -12.82
N ARG A 31 29.12 -1.47 -12.23
CA ARG A 31 27.90 -1.86 -11.52
C ARG A 31 28.17 -1.96 -10.01
N GLN A 32 27.38 -1.22 -9.23
CA GLN A 32 27.36 -1.32 -7.77
C GLN A 32 26.81 -2.70 -7.38
N VAL A 33 27.56 -3.45 -6.58
CA VAL A 33 27.18 -4.77 -6.04
C VAL A 33 26.98 -4.71 -4.52
N ASP A 34 27.68 -3.81 -3.83
CA ASP A 34 27.48 -3.54 -2.40
C ASP A 34 26.84 -2.15 -2.19
N PRO A 35 25.81 -2.00 -1.33
CA PRO A 35 25.24 -0.71 -0.97
C PRO A 35 26.29 0.25 -0.37
N TYR A 36 26.05 1.57 -0.49
CA TYR A 36 26.93 2.59 0.10
C TYR A 36 26.84 2.63 1.63
N PHE A 37 25.64 2.40 2.16
CA PHE A 37 25.33 2.24 3.57
C PHE A 37 24.04 1.42 3.68
N PHE A 38 23.74 0.95 4.89
CA PHE A 38 22.52 0.21 5.21
C PHE A 38 21.65 1.02 6.15
N CYS A 39 20.34 0.85 6.07
CA CYS A 39 19.39 1.36 7.05
C CYS A 39 18.78 0.17 7.80
N GLU A 40 19.13 0.00 9.07
CA GLU A 40 18.57 -1.04 9.94
C GLU A 40 17.35 -0.49 10.67
N MET A 41 16.15 -0.96 10.32
CA MET A 41 14.89 -0.47 10.87
C MET A 41 14.40 -1.40 11.99
N THR A 42 14.41 -0.93 13.23
CA THR A 42 13.92 -1.69 14.40
C THR A 42 12.98 -0.85 15.25
N SER A 43 12.17 -1.50 16.10
CA SER A 43 11.17 -0.80 16.92
C SER A 43 11.78 0.24 17.87
N GLN A 44 13.05 0.07 18.27
CA GLN A 44 13.76 1.01 19.15
C GLN A 44 15.03 1.61 18.53
N GLY A 45 15.44 1.16 17.34
CA GLY A 45 16.69 1.59 16.71
C GLY A 45 17.94 1.03 17.39
N ASP A 46 17.82 -0.11 18.05
CA ASP A 46 18.87 -0.78 18.84
C ASP A 46 19.43 -2.04 18.15
N GLY A 47 18.89 -2.40 16.98
CA GLY A 47 19.23 -3.63 16.25
C GLY A 47 18.50 -4.87 16.76
N ASN A 48 17.57 -4.73 17.71
CA ASN A 48 16.81 -5.84 18.23
C ASN A 48 15.58 -6.14 17.36
N THR A 49 15.63 -7.26 16.62
CA THR A 49 14.54 -7.73 15.74
C THR A 49 13.45 -8.52 16.48
N SER A 50 13.67 -8.93 17.74
CA SER A 50 12.68 -9.71 18.51
C SER A 50 11.40 -8.92 18.83
N ARG A 51 11.46 -7.58 18.72
CA ARG A 51 10.32 -6.69 18.93
C ARG A 51 9.76 -6.24 17.59
N PRO A 52 8.59 -6.72 17.17
CA PRO A 52 8.02 -6.37 15.88
C PRO A 52 7.66 -4.88 15.83
N ILE A 53 7.89 -4.24 14.68
CA ILE A 53 7.30 -2.95 14.37
C ILE A 53 5.85 -3.22 13.96
N ARG A 54 4.89 -2.72 14.74
CA ARG A 54 3.47 -2.85 14.43
C ARG A 54 3.00 -1.57 13.74
N PHE A 55 2.49 -1.72 12.52
CA PHE A 55 1.80 -0.66 11.79
C PHE A 55 0.30 -0.77 12.02
N GLU A 56 -0.39 0.36 12.13
CA GLU A 56 -1.84 0.40 12.06
C GLU A 56 -2.31 0.20 10.60
N PRO A 57 -3.53 -0.32 10.38
CA PRO A 57 -4.05 -0.47 9.02
C PRO A 57 -4.06 0.86 8.24
N GLY A 58 -3.34 0.89 7.12
CA GLY A 58 -3.25 2.10 6.27
C GLY A 58 -2.31 3.17 6.80
N GLU A 59 -1.52 2.88 7.84
CA GLU A 59 -0.52 3.80 8.39
C GLU A 59 0.69 3.94 7.46
N VAL A 60 1.16 5.19 7.30
CA VAL A 60 2.47 5.48 6.72
C VAL A 60 3.36 6.16 7.74
N ARG A 61 4.23 5.36 8.36
CA ARG A 61 5.07 5.79 9.47
C ARG A 61 6.41 6.37 9.01
N VAL A 62 6.83 7.46 9.66
CA VAL A 62 8.14 8.06 9.46
C VAL A 62 9.19 7.33 10.31
N PHE A 63 10.36 7.07 9.72
CA PHE A 63 11.53 6.55 10.42
C PHE A 63 12.65 7.57 10.39
N TYR A 64 13.38 7.67 11.51
CA TYR A 64 14.49 8.60 11.66
C TYR A 64 15.71 7.92 12.30
N PRO A 65 16.92 8.48 12.15
CA PRO A 65 18.12 7.95 12.79
C PRO A 65 17.95 7.86 14.32
N ALA A 66 18.21 6.69 14.89
CA ALA A 66 18.05 6.46 16.33
C ALA A 66 19.04 7.30 17.16
N ALA A 67 20.25 7.50 16.62
CA ALA A 67 21.25 8.39 17.19
C ALA A 67 20.85 9.87 16.98
N SER A 68 21.05 10.70 18.01
CA SER A 68 20.76 12.14 17.95
C SER A 68 21.87 12.97 17.33
N GLN A 69 23.07 12.39 17.20
CA GLN A 69 24.24 13.02 16.61
C GLN A 69 24.66 12.27 15.34
N PRO A 70 25.16 12.97 14.31
CA PRO A 70 25.78 12.33 13.17
C PRO A 70 26.96 11.46 13.61
N THR A 71 27.18 10.36 12.91
CA THR A 71 28.40 9.55 13.03
C THR A 71 29.20 9.67 11.75
N GLU A 72 30.53 9.67 11.87
CA GLU A 72 31.41 9.70 10.71
C GLU A 72 31.15 8.49 9.79
N PHE A 73 30.99 8.76 8.50
CA PHE A 73 30.84 7.72 7.50
C PHE A 73 32.19 7.08 7.17
N VAL A 74 32.37 5.83 7.61
CA VAL A 74 33.59 5.07 7.33
C VAL A 74 33.47 4.41 5.96
N ARG A 75 33.91 5.11 4.90
CA ARG A 75 33.79 4.66 3.49
C ARG A 75 34.28 3.24 3.23
N ARG A 76 35.41 2.83 3.84
CA ARG A 76 35.99 1.47 3.74
C ARG A 76 35.69 0.59 4.96
N GLY A 77 34.77 1.00 5.82
CA GLY A 77 34.44 0.31 7.05
C GLY A 77 33.78 -1.06 6.83
N THR A 78 33.55 -1.76 7.93
CA THR A 78 32.70 -2.96 7.95
C THR A 78 31.24 -2.60 7.61
N ASN A 79 30.41 -3.59 7.29
CA ASN A 79 28.99 -3.36 7.06
C ASN A 79 28.35 -2.70 8.30
N ALA A 80 28.66 -3.19 9.51
CA ALA A 80 28.25 -2.57 10.77
C ALA A 80 28.60 -1.07 10.89
N GLN A 81 29.82 -0.65 10.50
CA GLN A 81 30.23 0.76 10.53
C GLN A 81 29.50 1.62 9.48
N ARG A 82 28.90 0.99 8.48
CA ARG A 82 28.14 1.61 7.40
C ARG A 82 26.63 1.35 7.54
N THR A 83 26.18 0.88 8.70
CA THR A 83 24.77 0.67 9.02
C THR A 83 24.26 1.79 9.90
N LEU A 84 23.23 2.48 9.44
CA LEU A 84 22.48 3.47 10.19
C LEU A 84 21.29 2.81 10.85
N ARG A 85 21.21 2.88 12.18
CA ARG A 85 20.04 2.40 12.91
C ARG A 85 18.91 3.42 12.88
N MET A 86 17.74 2.95 12.50
CA MET A 86 16.53 3.72 12.31
C MET A 86 15.45 3.23 13.27
N ARG A 87 14.65 4.17 13.79
CA ARG A 87 13.49 3.86 14.63
C ARG A 87 12.25 4.64 14.17
N PRO A 88 11.05 4.14 14.44
CA PRO A 88 9.82 4.87 14.16
C PRO A 88 9.74 6.19 14.92
N ALA A 89 9.21 7.23 14.28
CA ALA A 89 8.86 8.51 14.91
C ALA A 89 7.71 8.31 15.91
N GLU A 90 7.97 8.64 17.17
CA GLU A 90 6.95 8.65 18.23
C GLU A 90 6.41 10.07 18.51
N ASP A 91 7.16 11.08 18.09
CA ASP A 91 6.81 12.50 18.18
C ASP A 91 7.65 13.32 17.18
N ILE A 92 7.29 14.61 17.03
CA ILE A 92 7.98 15.57 16.18
C ILE A 92 9.42 15.86 16.64
N GLY A 93 9.71 15.66 17.93
CA GLY A 93 11.05 15.79 18.49
C GLY A 93 12.01 14.76 17.92
N GLY A 94 11.54 13.54 17.63
CA GLY A 94 12.29 12.50 16.94
C GLY A 94 12.69 12.90 15.52
N VAL A 95 11.74 13.41 14.73
CA VAL A 95 11.97 13.84 13.33
C VAL A 95 12.98 14.99 13.26
N ASN A 96 12.99 15.87 14.26
CA ASN A 96 13.93 16.99 14.34
C ASN A 96 15.35 16.58 14.77
N LYS A 97 15.59 15.31 15.15
CA LYS A 97 16.94 14.83 15.49
C LYS A 97 17.79 14.73 14.23
N ARG A 98 18.92 15.42 14.24
CA ARG A 98 19.88 15.52 13.14
C ARG A 98 20.94 14.42 13.23
N GLY A 99 20.52 13.16 13.40
CA GLY A 99 21.41 12.00 13.30
C GLY A 99 21.77 11.67 11.85
N GLY A 100 22.45 10.55 11.63
CA GLY A 100 22.81 10.09 10.29
C GLY A 100 24.32 9.96 10.10
N PHE A 101 24.75 9.97 8.84
CA PHE A 101 26.16 9.90 8.48
C PHE A 101 26.72 11.27 8.10
N GLU A 102 27.89 11.60 8.62
CA GLU A 102 28.69 12.74 8.17
C GLU A 102 29.77 12.25 7.19
N VAL A 103 29.84 12.86 6.01
CA VAL A 103 30.85 12.56 4.99
C VAL A 103 31.83 13.72 4.93
N SER A 104 33.10 13.46 5.29
CA SER A 104 34.16 14.47 5.21
C SER A 104 34.42 14.85 3.76
N MET A 105 34.42 16.16 3.49
CA MET A 105 34.76 16.71 2.17
C MET A 105 36.27 16.92 1.98
N GLN A 106 37.10 16.55 2.94
CA GLN A 106 38.55 16.76 2.88
C GLN A 106 39.24 15.73 1.98
N GLN A 107 40.32 16.17 1.34
CA GLN A 107 41.10 15.31 0.45
C GLN A 107 41.86 14.19 1.19
N ALA A 108 42.30 14.47 2.43
CA ALA A 108 43.26 13.65 3.15
C ALA A 108 42.73 12.27 3.59
N ASP A 109 41.43 12.11 3.83
CA ASP A 109 40.76 10.80 3.93
C ASP A 109 39.24 10.96 4.05
N GLY A 110 38.48 10.65 2.98
CA GLY A 110 37.01 10.80 3.00
C GLY A 110 36.37 10.81 1.62
N LEU A 111 37.14 11.18 0.59
CA LEU A 111 36.72 11.16 -0.82
C LEU A 111 37.80 10.56 -1.73
N ALA A 112 38.58 9.59 -1.24
CA ALA A 112 39.63 8.90 -1.99
C ALA A 112 40.63 9.83 -2.72
N GLY A 113 41.00 10.95 -2.11
CA GLY A 113 41.91 11.93 -2.72
C GLY A 113 41.25 12.92 -3.69
N HIS A 114 39.93 12.84 -3.88
CA HIS A 114 39.16 13.76 -4.74
C HIS A 114 38.55 14.95 -3.98
N GLY A 115 38.68 15.00 -2.64
CA GLY A 115 38.13 16.07 -1.79
C GLY A 115 38.84 17.42 -1.88
N LEU A 116 38.42 18.38 -1.05
CA LEU A 116 39.03 19.72 -1.00
C LEU A 116 40.44 19.64 -0.40
N ALA A 117 41.42 20.02 -1.21
CA ALA A 117 42.86 20.03 -0.93
C ALA A 117 43.28 21.16 0.04
N GLU A 118 42.56 21.38 1.15
CA GLU A 118 42.84 22.44 2.15
C GLU A 118 42.26 23.82 1.79
N TYR A 119 40.92 23.92 1.61
CA TYR A 119 40.27 25.23 1.53
C TYR A 119 39.64 25.66 2.85
N PHE A 120 40.19 26.69 3.48
CA PHE A 120 39.55 27.39 4.59
C PHE A 120 38.53 28.40 4.07
N VAL A 121 37.26 28.21 4.43
CA VAL A 121 36.17 29.12 4.06
C VAL A 121 36.45 30.52 4.64
N LYS A 122 36.44 31.55 3.79
CA LYS A 122 36.65 32.95 4.17
C LYS A 122 35.31 33.60 4.52
N LYS A 123 35.34 34.67 5.32
CA LYS A 123 34.14 35.46 5.68
C LYS A 123 33.33 36.00 4.50
N THR A 124 33.99 36.20 3.36
CA THR A 124 33.38 36.72 2.12
C THR A 124 32.84 35.63 1.20
N ASP A 125 33.02 34.36 1.55
CA ASP A 125 32.61 33.26 0.68
C ASP A 125 31.14 32.92 0.88
N GLU A 126 30.51 32.57 -0.23
CA GLU A 126 29.29 31.79 -0.25
C GLU A 126 29.57 30.39 -0.80
N ILE A 127 29.06 29.36 -0.13
CA ILE A 127 29.21 27.95 -0.52
C ILE A 127 27.84 27.32 -0.74
N ARG A 128 27.77 26.42 -1.72
CA ARG A 128 26.64 25.49 -1.88
C ARG A 128 27.08 24.12 -2.37
N VAL A 129 26.29 23.10 -2.05
CA VAL A 129 26.42 21.76 -2.60
C VAL A 129 25.64 21.68 -3.91
N ALA A 130 26.21 21.03 -4.92
CA ALA A 130 25.55 20.78 -6.18
C ALA A 130 25.80 19.34 -6.61
N VAL A 131 24.73 18.58 -6.84
CA VAL A 131 24.74 17.27 -7.49
C VAL A 131 24.38 17.50 -8.95
N LYS A 132 25.17 16.97 -9.87
CA LYS A 132 24.94 17.10 -11.32
C LYS A 132 25.02 15.73 -11.95
N ASP A 133 24.14 15.48 -12.92
CA ASP A 133 24.37 14.35 -13.81
C ASP A 133 25.60 14.68 -14.66
N ILE A 134 26.61 13.81 -14.63
CA ILE A 134 27.82 13.98 -15.43
C ILE A 134 27.79 12.92 -16.52
N SER A 135 27.07 13.24 -17.59
CA SER A 135 27.11 12.45 -18.82
C SER A 135 28.56 12.39 -19.32
N ASN A 136 29.18 11.21 -19.25
CA ASN A 136 30.48 10.88 -19.84
C ASN A 136 31.61 11.89 -19.56
N ILE A 137 32.17 11.89 -18.33
CA ILE A 137 33.55 12.38 -18.14
C ILE A 137 34.48 11.38 -18.82
N GLY A 138 34.72 11.46 -20.13
CA GLY A 138 35.88 10.92 -20.90
C GLY A 138 36.48 9.52 -20.59
N THR A 139 35.89 8.72 -19.71
CA THR A 139 36.45 7.52 -19.05
C THR A 139 35.74 6.26 -19.51
N GLY A 140 34.70 6.39 -20.35
CA GLY A 140 33.92 5.28 -20.90
C GLY A 140 33.05 4.54 -19.86
N ARG A 141 32.92 5.06 -18.64
CA ARG A 141 32.11 4.45 -17.58
C ARG A 141 30.90 5.33 -17.32
N GLY A 142 29.73 4.95 -17.83
CA GLY A 142 28.46 5.57 -17.43
C GLY A 142 28.29 5.45 -15.92
N GLN A 143 28.20 6.58 -15.22
CA GLN A 143 28.10 6.62 -13.76
C GLN A 143 26.63 6.66 -13.37
N TYR A 144 26.17 5.60 -12.71
CA TYR A 144 24.86 5.54 -12.08
C TYR A 144 24.92 6.28 -10.74
N HIS A 145 23.99 7.20 -10.48
CA HIS A 145 24.12 8.15 -9.35
C HIS A 145 23.74 7.56 -7.98
N TYR A 146 22.74 6.68 -7.91
CA TYR A 146 22.33 6.00 -6.67
C TYR A 146 21.38 4.84 -7.00
N PHE A 147 21.35 3.80 -6.15
CA PHE A 147 20.35 2.72 -6.18
C PHE A 147 19.85 2.48 -4.75
N VAL A 148 18.57 2.11 -4.61
CA VAL A 148 18.00 1.64 -3.35
C VAL A 148 17.80 0.14 -3.46
N THR A 149 18.27 -0.65 -2.51
CA THR A 149 18.00 -2.09 -2.47
C THR A 149 17.25 -2.43 -1.19
N LEU A 150 16.28 -3.34 -1.29
CA LEU A 150 15.62 -3.91 -0.12
C LEU A 150 16.22 -5.30 0.10
N GLU A 151 16.81 -5.53 1.27
CA GLU A 151 17.39 -6.81 1.65
C GLU A 151 16.51 -7.51 2.69
N ASP A 152 16.59 -8.84 2.72
CA ASP A 152 15.87 -9.65 3.72
C ASP A 152 16.44 -9.43 5.13
N SER A 153 15.53 -9.48 6.10
CA SER A 153 15.75 -9.45 7.54
C SER A 153 16.84 -10.39 8.06
N SER A 154 17.10 -11.51 7.38
CA SER A 154 18.17 -12.46 7.76
C SER A 154 19.57 -11.85 7.83
N ARG A 155 19.84 -10.78 7.06
CA ARG A 155 21.12 -10.02 7.15
C ARG A 155 21.13 -8.95 8.24
N ILE A 156 19.96 -8.47 8.65
CA ILE A 156 19.83 -7.53 9.79
C ILE A 156 20.33 -8.22 11.08
N GLU A 157 20.12 -9.53 11.21
CA GLU A 157 20.51 -10.28 12.40
C GLU A 157 22.02 -10.41 12.59
N ASN A 158 22.82 -10.26 11.52
CA ASN A 158 24.28 -10.32 11.59
C ASN A 158 24.96 -9.27 10.70
N PRO A 159 25.17 -8.03 11.20
CA PRO A 159 25.86 -6.97 10.46
C PRO A 159 27.37 -7.24 10.25
N ALA A 160 27.91 -8.35 10.76
CA ALA A 160 29.26 -8.84 10.47
C ALA A 160 29.29 -9.82 9.28
N ASP A 161 28.15 -10.22 8.73
CA ASP A 161 28.08 -11.05 7.52
C ASP A 161 28.51 -10.22 6.30
N ASP A 162 29.63 -10.61 5.71
CA ASP A 162 30.21 -10.05 4.49
C ASP A 162 29.98 -10.95 3.25
N THR A 163 29.22 -12.04 3.42
CA THR A 163 28.93 -12.99 2.35
C THR A 163 27.81 -12.47 1.45
N ARG A 164 27.98 -12.69 0.14
CA ARG A 164 26.96 -12.33 -0.85
C ARG A 164 25.79 -13.31 -0.80
N GLY A 165 24.74 -12.98 -0.06
CA GLY A 165 23.40 -13.54 -0.29
C GLY A 165 22.77 -13.01 -1.59
N GLN A 166 21.92 -13.79 -2.25
CA GLN A 166 21.12 -13.34 -3.38
C GLN A 166 20.27 -12.14 -2.97
N ALA A 167 20.30 -11.03 -3.73
CA ALA A 167 19.36 -9.94 -3.52
C ALA A 167 17.93 -10.49 -3.68
N VAL A 168 17.11 -10.34 -2.65
CA VAL A 168 15.73 -10.87 -2.66
C VAL A 168 14.84 -10.03 -3.59
N THR A 169 15.16 -8.75 -3.77
CA THR A 169 14.55 -7.87 -4.78
C THR A 169 15.50 -6.71 -5.11
N ASP A 170 15.89 -6.59 -6.38
CA ASP A 170 16.57 -5.40 -6.88
C ASP A 170 15.53 -4.37 -7.34
N VAL A 171 15.58 -3.17 -6.78
CA VAL A 171 14.87 -2.04 -7.36
C VAL A 171 15.65 -1.55 -8.57
N GLN A 172 15.31 -2.08 -9.74
CA GLN A 172 15.89 -1.62 -10.99
C GLN A 172 15.35 -0.23 -11.35
N ILE A 173 16.23 0.75 -11.45
CA ILE A 173 15.89 2.09 -11.94
C ILE A 173 15.67 2.00 -13.45
N LEU A 174 14.40 2.00 -13.87
CA LEU A 174 14.01 2.07 -15.28
C LEU A 174 13.73 3.52 -15.65
N ASN A 175 14.63 4.08 -16.43
CA ASN A 175 14.65 5.47 -16.91
C ASN A 175 14.92 6.50 -15.80
N LEU A 176 16.16 6.99 -15.75
CA LEU A 176 16.47 8.27 -15.16
C LEU A 176 15.79 9.36 -15.99
N ILE A 177 14.66 9.86 -15.50
CA ILE A 177 14.12 11.16 -15.92
C ILE A 177 14.45 12.10 -14.78
N SER A 178 15.71 12.55 -14.71
CA SER A 178 15.99 13.75 -13.94
C SER A 178 15.43 14.91 -14.74
N ALA A 179 14.31 15.50 -14.30
CA ALA A 179 13.80 16.72 -14.90
C ALA A 179 14.80 17.89 -14.77
N GLU A 180 15.75 17.77 -13.83
CA GLU A 180 16.83 18.71 -13.60
C GLU A 180 18.20 18.04 -13.72
N ASN A 181 19.05 18.49 -14.65
CA ASN A 181 20.42 18.00 -14.81
C ASN A 181 21.36 18.42 -13.65
N SER A 182 20.85 19.18 -12.67
CA SER A 182 21.60 19.71 -11.53
C SER A 182 20.68 20.05 -10.37
N ILE A 183 20.96 19.51 -9.19
CA ILE A 183 20.26 19.82 -7.93
C ILE A 183 21.24 20.55 -7.02
N ARG A 184 20.79 21.66 -6.44
CA ARG A 184 21.67 22.59 -5.72
C ARG A 184 21.04 22.97 -4.40
N SER A 185 21.86 23.00 -3.34
CA SER A 185 21.45 23.62 -2.07
C SER A 185 21.37 25.15 -2.24
N PRO A 186 20.67 25.85 -1.33
CA PRO A 186 20.83 27.30 -1.16
C PRO A 186 22.30 27.68 -0.96
N TRP A 187 22.64 28.92 -1.31
CA TRP A 187 23.93 29.52 -0.94
C TRP A 187 23.98 29.78 0.55
N ARG A 188 25.15 29.58 1.15
CA ARG A 188 25.42 29.85 2.56
C ARG A 188 26.65 30.69 2.74
N THR A 189 26.50 31.70 3.58
CA THR A 189 27.58 32.56 4.05
C THR A 189 28.47 31.81 5.04
N TYR A 190 29.67 32.33 5.25
CA TYR A 190 30.60 31.84 6.27
C TYR A 190 29.97 31.71 7.67
N GLU A 191 29.19 32.71 8.12
CA GLU A 191 28.59 32.67 9.46
C GLU A 191 27.52 31.57 9.57
N GLU A 192 26.72 31.35 8.51
CA GLU A 192 25.75 30.24 8.49
C GLU A 192 26.43 28.87 8.53
N LEU A 193 27.56 28.69 7.83
CA LEU A 193 28.33 27.45 7.84
C LEU A 193 29.00 27.20 9.19
N LYS A 194 29.50 28.27 9.82
CA LYS A 194 30.14 28.21 11.14
C LYS A 194 29.15 27.80 12.24
N ASN A 195 27.88 28.17 12.12
CA ASN A 195 26.84 27.74 13.05
C ASN A 195 26.58 26.22 12.99
N GLY A 196 26.98 25.54 11.90
CA GLY A 196 26.94 24.08 11.79
C GLY A 196 25.55 23.49 11.58
N ASP A 197 24.56 24.31 11.21
CA ASP A 197 23.22 23.81 10.89
C ASP A 197 23.26 22.94 9.62
N PRO A 198 22.83 21.66 9.63
CA PRO A 198 22.69 20.87 8.43
C PRO A 198 21.79 21.56 7.41
N ILE A 199 22.22 21.45 6.15
CA ILE A 199 21.57 22.07 5.01
C ILE A 199 21.03 20.94 4.14
N PRO A 200 19.72 20.88 3.89
CA PRO A 200 19.20 19.94 2.94
C PRO A 200 19.57 20.43 1.53
N PHE A 201 20.03 19.51 0.68
CA PHE A 201 20.29 19.80 -0.73
C PHE A 201 19.30 19.08 -1.66
N GLY A 202 18.66 18.00 -1.18
CA GLY A 202 17.61 17.32 -1.92
C GLY A 202 17.00 16.13 -1.16
N VAL A 203 15.92 15.60 -1.72
CA VAL A 203 15.20 14.40 -1.24
C VAL A 203 15.22 13.36 -2.35
N ILE A 204 15.67 12.15 -2.01
CA ILE A 204 15.50 10.99 -2.88
C ILE A 204 14.13 10.41 -2.58
N GLU A 205 13.26 10.45 -3.58
CA GLU A 205 11.91 9.92 -3.50
C GLU A 205 11.80 8.70 -4.42
N THR A 206 11.39 7.56 -3.87
CA THR A 206 11.25 6.30 -4.60
C THR A 206 9.78 5.89 -4.59
N PHE A 207 9.15 5.85 -5.76
CA PHE A 207 7.73 5.54 -5.91
C PHE A 207 7.53 4.34 -6.82
N HIS A 208 6.47 3.56 -6.63
CA HIS A 208 6.09 2.54 -7.59
C HIS A 208 5.55 3.17 -8.88
N ARG A 209 6.12 2.81 -10.03
CA ARG A 209 5.72 3.28 -11.36
C ARG A 209 4.60 2.38 -11.88
N THR A 210 3.41 2.95 -12.02
CA THR A 210 2.21 2.22 -12.48
C THR A 210 1.76 2.58 -13.90
N ALA A 211 2.39 3.57 -14.55
CA ALA A 211 2.10 3.92 -15.95
C ALA A 211 3.36 4.20 -16.80
N LEU A 212 3.17 4.16 -18.12
CA LEU A 212 4.24 4.33 -19.10
C LEU A 212 4.73 5.79 -19.20
N ASN A 213 3.84 6.78 -19.05
CA ASN A 213 4.13 8.20 -19.28
C ASN A 213 3.79 9.08 -18.06
N ASN A 214 4.64 10.08 -17.77
CA ASN A 214 4.32 11.17 -16.85
C ASN A 214 3.27 12.09 -17.48
N VAL A 215 2.20 12.42 -16.76
CA VAL A 215 1.30 13.54 -17.12
C VAL A 215 1.56 14.68 -16.14
N GLY A 216 1.93 15.86 -16.65
CA GLY A 216 2.04 17.08 -15.83
C GLY A 216 3.18 17.12 -14.79
N GLY A 217 4.24 16.31 -14.96
CA GLY A 217 5.40 16.32 -14.05
C GLY A 217 5.15 15.69 -12.68
N GLN A 218 4.00 15.03 -12.48
CA GLN A 218 3.71 14.24 -11.30
C GLN A 218 4.43 12.88 -11.36
N ALA A 219 4.82 12.35 -10.20
CA ALA A 219 5.29 10.97 -10.11
C ALA A 219 4.21 10.03 -10.65
N VAL A 220 4.61 9.02 -11.45
CA VAL A 220 3.69 8.04 -12.03
C VAL A 220 3.24 7.01 -10.99
N ALA A 221 2.55 7.48 -9.96
CA ALA A 221 1.92 6.64 -8.97
C ALA A 221 0.41 6.84 -9.08
N ASP A 222 -0.19 6.26 -10.11
CA ASP A 222 -1.60 5.92 -10.01
C ASP A 222 -1.69 4.74 -9.04
N LEU A 223 -2.48 4.90 -7.99
CA LEU A 223 -2.77 3.88 -6.98
C LEU A 223 -3.64 2.74 -7.55
N ILE A 224 -3.35 2.30 -8.78
CA ILE A 224 -3.92 1.09 -9.34
C ILE A 224 -3.00 -0.03 -8.85
N TYR A 225 -3.46 -0.72 -7.81
CA TYR A 225 -2.83 -1.93 -7.30
C TYR A 225 -2.79 -2.99 -8.40
N THR A 226 -1.73 -2.98 -9.20
CA THR A 226 -1.37 -4.11 -10.08
C THR A 226 -0.93 -5.33 -9.28
N THR A 227 -0.67 -5.14 -7.97
CA THR A 227 -0.36 -6.19 -7.01
C THR A 227 -1.11 -5.98 -5.69
N ASN A 228 -1.57 -7.06 -5.08
CA ASN A 228 -2.22 -7.01 -3.76
C ASN A 228 -1.19 -6.71 -2.64
N PRO A 229 -1.29 -5.58 -1.92
CA PRO A 229 -0.32 -5.21 -0.87
C PRO A 229 -0.38 -6.11 0.37
N ARG A 230 -1.40 -6.97 0.52
CA ARG A 230 -1.52 -7.94 1.61
C ARG A 230 -0.89 -9.29 1.31
N GLN A 231 -0.43 -9.52 0.09
CA GLN A 231 0.07 -10.83 -0.29
C GLN A 231 1.39 -11.12 0.45
N PRO A 232 1.47 -12.13 1.35
CA PRO A 232 2.68 -12.54 2.05
C PRO A 232 3.92 -12.83 1.19
N SER A 233 3.76 -13.11 -0.11
CA SER A 233 4.85 -13.60 -0.95
C SER A 233 4.95 -12.81 -2.26
N ILE A 234 5.96 -11.96 -2.42
CA ILE A 234 6.34 -11.37 -3.72
C ILE A 234 7.16 -12.42 -4.49
N ASN A 235 6.50 -13.27 -5.28
CA ASN A 235 7.21 -14.30 -6.03
C ASN A 235 7.74 -13.76 -7.37
N HIS A 236 9.07 -13.73 -7.52
CA HIS A 236 9.79 -13.35 -8.73
C HIS A 236 9.73 -14.43 -9.85
N GLN A 237 9.23 -15.64 -9.56
CA GLN A 237 9.43 -16.83 -10.41
C GLN A 237 8.43 -17.02 -11.56
N LEU A 238 7.42 -16.17 -11.72
CA LEU A 238 6.41 -16.33 -12.78
C LEU A 238 6.71 -15.52 -14.06
N ALA A 239 7.80 -14.74 -14.09
CA ALA A 239 8.11 -13.83 -15.20
C ALA A 239 9.40 -14.21 -15.96
N ASN A 240 9.44 -15.37 -16.63
CA ASN A 240 10.54 -15.66 -17.59
C ASN A 240 10.29 -15.01 -18.96
N GLY A 241 10.23 -13.69 -19.00
CA GLY A 241 10.42 -12.89 -20.21
C GLY A 241 11.45 -11.82 -19.91
N SER A 242 11.77 -10.95 -20.88
CA SER A 242 12.31 -9.61 -20.62
C SER A 242 11.29 -8.71 -19.87
N PHE A 243 10.63 -9.29 -18.88
CA PHE A 243 9.55 -8.76 -18.09
C PHE A 243 10.14 -8.48 -16.71
N ALA A 244 10.80 -7.33 -16.63
CA ALA A 244 11.48 -6.82 -15.45
C ALA A 244 10.49 -6.27 -14.41
N VAL A 245 9.45 -7.02 -14.06
CA VAL A 245 8.51 -6.62 -12.97
C VAL A 245 9.09 -7.02 -11.61
N ALA A 246 10.29 -6.50 -11.31
CA ALA A 246 10.45 -5.93 -9.99
C ALA A 246 9.39 -4.82 -9.86
N PRO A 247 8.89 -4.48 -8.66
CA PRO A 247 8.17 -3.22 -8.50
C PRO A 247 8.98 -2.15 -9.22
N HIS A 248 8.40 -1.57 -10.27
CA HIS A 248 9.10 -0.64 -11.13
C HIS A 248 9.25 0.63 -10.33
N PHE A 249 10.16 0.70 -9.37
CA PHE A 249 10.27 1.92 -8.63
C PHE A 249 10.99 2.95 -9.49
N GLN A 250 10.39 4.12 -9.59
CA GLN A 250 11.04 5.30 -10.09
C GLN A 250 11.59 6.06 -8.89
N SER A 251 12.91 6.17 -8.82
CA SER A 251 13.55 7.09 -7.90
C SER A 251 13.78 8.42 -8.60
N THR A 252 13.45 9.50 -7.91
CA THR A 252 13.71 10.87 -8.33
C THR A 252 14.45 11.58 -7.22
N LEU A 253 15.36 12.49 -7.59
CA LEU A 253 15.97 13.42 -6.64
C LEU A 253 15.36 14.79 -6.94
N ARG A 254 14.85 15.47 -5.91
CA ARG A 254 14.37 16.85 -6.03
C ARG A 254 15.08 17.75 -5.03
N SER A 255 15.22 19.03 -5.36
CA SER A 255 15.71 20.02 -4.38
C SER A 255 14.66 20.24 -3.27
N THR A 256 15.13 20.59 -2.07
CA THR A 256 14.26 21.05 -0.99
C THR A 256 14.93 22.20 -0.25
N PRO A 257 14.22 23.31 0.02
CA PRO A 257 14.78 24.47 0.72
C PRO A 257 14.96 24.22 2.23
N SER A 258 14.26 23.24 2.80
CA SER A 258 14.28 22.91 4.22
C SER A 258 13.99 21.42 4.48
N PHE A 259 14.27 20.95 5.70
CA PHE A 259 13.91 19.59 6.12
C PHE A 259 12.39 19.46 6.32
N ASP A 260 11.70 20.52 6.75
CA ASP A 260 10.24 20.55 6.92
C ASP A 260 9.49 20.37 5.58
N THR A 261 10.10 20.82 4.49
CA THR A 261 9.59 20.63 3.12
C THR A 261 10.10 19.34 2.47
N ALA A 262 10.96 18.58 3.17
CA ALA A 262 11.43 17.28 2.67
C ALA A 262 10.31 16.25 2.77
N ILE A 263 9.67 16.14 3.94
CA ILE A 263 8.50 15.31 4.21
C ILE A 263 7.57 16.11 5.11
N GLN A 264 6.36 16.42 4.65
CA GLN A 264 5.37 17.03 5.52
C GLN A 264 4.68 15.96 6.37
N THR A 265 4.58 16.25 7.65
CA THR A 265 4.04 15.33 8.65
C THR A 265 2.86 15.96 9.39
N THR A 266 2.09 15.13 10.07
CA THR A 266 1.12 15.57 11.07
C THR A 266 1.82 16.42 12.14
N PHE A 267 1.05 17.23 12.88
CA PHE A 267 1.62 18.13 13.91
C PHE A 267 2.44 17.39 14.98
N ASP A 268 2.08 16.15 15.27
CA ASP A 268 2.82 15.27 16.19
C ASP A 268 4.00 14.54 15.54
N GLY A 269 4.25 14.72 14.24
CA GLY A 269 5.39 14.17 13.50
C GLY A 269 5.35 12.66 13.24
N ARG A 270 4.25 11.98 13.58
CA ARG A 270 4.14 10.51 13.48
C ARG A 270 3.88 10.04 12.07
N ASP A 271 2.93 10.70 11.41
CA ASP A 271 2.43 10.30 10.10
C ASP A 271 2.86 11.30 9.03
N SER A 272 3.05 10.79 7.82
CA SER A 272 3.27 11.62 6.63
C SER A 272 1.98 11.75 5.81
N PHE A 273 1.85 12.82 5.03
CA PHE A 273 0.68 12.99 4.16
C PHE A 273 0.85 12.29 2.81
N TRP A 274 -0.23 11.65 2.34
CA TRP A 274 -0.31 10.92 1.07
C TRP A 274 -1.65 11.16 0.36
N GLY A 275 -1.80 10.51 -0.79
CA GLY A 275 -3.00 10.55 -1.60
C GLY A 275 -3.01 11.73 -2.54
N ALA A 276 -3.98 12.65 -2.38
CA ALA A 276 -4.10 13.83 -3.26
C ALA A 276 -2.85 14.73 -3.25
N SER A 277 -2.06 14.69 -2.18
CA SER A 277 -0.85 15.49 -2.01
C SER A 277 0.05 14.88 -0.93
N HIS A 278 1.36 15.13 -1.03
CA HIS A 278 2.33 14.89 0.05
C HIS A 278 2.45 16.07 1.04
N SER A 279 1.59 17.08 0.90
CA SER A 279 1.50 18.24 1.81
C SER A 279 0.37 18.09 2.82
N SER A 280 0.19 19.07 3.70
CA SER A 280 -0.94 19.16 4.63
C SER A 280 -2.34 19.14 3.97
N SER A 281 -2.42 19.22 2.65
CA SER A 281 -3.66 19.01 1.87
C SER A 281 -3.95 17.52 1.56
N GLY A 282 -2.99 16.64 1.81
CA GLY A 282 -3.10 15.18 1.66
C GLY A 282 -3.86 14.51 2.80
N ARG A 283 -3.58 13.22 3.01
CA ARG A 283 -4.19 12.37 4.04
C ARG A 283 -3.09 11.63 4.80
N SER A 284 -3.15 11.65 6.13
CA SER A 284 -2.22 10.88 6.98
C SER A 284 -2.58 9.39 7.06
N HIS A 285 -3.81 9.04 6.69
CA HIS A 285 -4.35 7.68 6.72
C HIS A 285 -5.17 7.44 5.47
N LEU A 286 -5.03 6.27 4.84
CA LEU A 286 -5.79 5.86 3.67
C LEU A 286 -6.51 4.52 3.92
N PRO A 287 -7.85 4.45 3.83
CA PRO A 287 -8.57 3.20 4.03
C PRO A 287 -8.46 2.30 2.79
N PHE A 288 -7.78 1.17 2.93
CA PHE A 288 -7.63 0.19 1.84
C PHE A 288 -8.60 -0.99 1.95
N PHE A 289 -8.67 -1.62 3.11
CA PHE A 289 -9.45 -2.83 3.33
C PHE A 289 -10.25 -2.73 4.62
N GLU A 290 -11.50 -3.21 4.58
CA GLU A 290 -12.31 -3.33 5.79
C GLU A 290 -11.97 -4.61 6.57
N ILE A 291 -11.85 -4.47 7.89
CA ILE A 291 -11.89 -5.62 8.81
C ILE A 291 -13.33 -5.73 9.33
N PRO A 292 -14.03 -6.86 9.12
CA PRO A 292 -15.39 -7.04 9.62
C PRO A 292 -15.48 -6.86 11.14
N ARG A 293 -16.23 -5.84 11.59
CA ARG A 293 -16.49 -5.55 13.01
C ARG A 293 -17.77 -6.20 13.56
N SER A 294 -18.51 -6.88 12.70
CA SER A 294 -19.78 -7.56 13.01
C SER A 294 -19.98 -8.71 12.03
N PRO A 295 -20.91 -9.64 12.31
CA PRO A 295 -21.18 -10.74 11.40
C PRO A 295 -21.43 -10.26 9.97
N LEU A 296 -20.83 -10.95 9.01
CA LEU A 296 -21.01 -10.69 7.59
C LEU A 296 -22.44 -11.02 7.19
N LEU A 297 -23.06 -10.13 6.39
CA LEU A 297 -24.45 -10.26 5.93
C LEU A 297 -24.57 -10.44 4.41
N SER A 298 -23.46 -10.27 3.70
CA SER A 298 -23.37 -10.43 2.25
C SER A 298 -21.97 -10.90 1.90
N LEU A 299 -21.88 -11.78 0.89
CA LEU A 299 -20.60 -12.23 0.35
C LEU A 299 -19.78 -11.04 -0.16
N ALA A 300 -20.42 -9.96 -0.61
CA ALA A 300 -19.74 -8.77 -1.11
C ALA A 300 -18.72 -8.18 -0.11
N ALA A 301 -18.86 -8.45 1.18
CA ALA A 301 -17.86 -8.05 2.18
C ALA A 301 -16.47 -8.66 1.92
N PHE A 302 -16.38 -9.79 1.22
CA PHE A 302 -15.12 -10.40 0.80
C PHE A 302 -14.37 -9.60 -0.28
N GLN A 303 -14.94 -8.52 -0.84
CA GLN A 303 -14.17 -7.57 -1.64
C GLN A 303 -12.95 -6.99 -0.87
N HIS A 304 -13.00 -7.05 0.47
CA HIS A 304 -11.93 -6.61 1.37
C HIS A 304 -11.06 -7.77 1.88
N ALA A 305 -11.34 -9.02 1.51
CA ALA A 305 -10.53 -10.19 1.84
C ALA A 305 -9.44 -10.40 0.79
N ASP A 306 -8.32 -11.02 1.18
CA ASP A 306 -7.33 -11.50 0.21
C ASP A 306 -7.61 -12.97 -0.05
N LEU A 307 -8.09 -13.27 -1.24
CA LEU A 307 -8.48 -14.60 -1.70
C LEU A 307 -7.54 -15.12 -2.79
N SER A 308 -6.47 -14.39 -3.13
CA SER A 308 -5.48 -14.83 -4.10
C SER A 308 -4.22 -15.35 -3.42
N SER A 309 -3.62 -16.37 -4.03
CA SER A 309 -2.29 -16.86 -3.68
C SER A 309 -1.17 -16.24 -4.51
N SER A 310 -1.48 -15.23 -5.33
CA SER A 310 -0.57 -14.62 -6.29
C SER A 310 -0.51 -13.10 -6.16
N THR A 311 0.69 -12.53 -6.24
CA THR A 311 0.88 -11.08 -6.32
C THR A 311 0.29 -10.47 -7.56
N PHE A 312 0.07 -11.24 -8.63
CA PHE A 312 -0.47 -10.76 -9.90
C PHE A 312 -2.00 -10.58 -9.86
N ALA A 313 -2.64 -10.88 -8.73
CA ALA A 313 -4.05 -10.61 -8.52
C ALA A 313 -4.28 -9.18 -7.99
N PRO A 314 -5.40 -8.55 -8.37
CA PRO A 314 -5.76 -7.25 -7.81
C PRO A 314 -6.03 -7.34 -6.30
N ALA A 315 -6.00 -6.19 -5.64
CA ALA A 315 -6.28 -6.06 -4.21
C ALA A 315 -7.73 -6.41 -3.83
N HIS A 316 -8.69 -6.17 -4.74
CA HIS A 316 -10.12 -6.45 -4.57
C HIS A 316 -10.55 -7.49 -5.61
N GLN A 317 -10.44 -8.77 -5.26
CA GLN A 317 -10.73 -9.87 -6.20
C GLN A 317 -12.22 -10.19 -6.27
N PHE A 318 -12.87 -10.34 -5.11
CA PHE A 318 -14.26 -10.75 -5.06
C PHE A 318 -15.22 -9.60 -5.41
N GLY A 319 -16.23 -9.90 -6.24
CA GLY A 319 -17.19 -8.90 -6.74
C GLY A 319 -16.65 -8.01 -7.87
N ASN A 320 -15.38 -8.19 -8.26
CA ASN A 320 -14.77 -7.53 -9.41
C ASN A 320 -14.76 -8.48 -10.62
N SER A 321 -14.78 -7.95 -11.84
CA SER A 321 -14.79 -8.73 -13.08
C SER A 321 -13.83 -8.22 -14.15
N TRP A 322 -12.93 -7.31 -13.77
CA TRP A 322 -11.88 -6.84 -14.66
C TRP A 322 -10.90 -7.98 -14.93
N ALA A 323 -10.63 -8.22 -16.21
CA ALA A 323 -9.60 -9.17 -16.59
C ALA A 323 -8.27 -8.76 -15.96
N SER A 324 -7.51 -9.77 -15.50
CA SER A 324 -6.13 -9.54 -15.09
C SER A 324 -5.37 -8.83 -16.20
N ALA A 325 -4.51 -7.87 -15.86
CA ALA A 325 -3.65 -7.19 -16.82
C ALA A 325 -2.69 -8.16 -17.57
N TYR A 326 -2.59 -9.40 -17.09
CA TYR A 326 -1.76 -10.47 -17.64
C TYR A 326 -2.54 -11.46 -18.50
N LEU A 327 -3.86 -11.29 -18.65
CA LEU A 327 -4.74 -12.14 -19.43
C LEU A 327 -5.44 -11.31 -20.51
N ALA A 328 -5.75 -11.95 -21.64
CA ALA A 328 -6.66 -11.35 -22.59
C ALA A 328 -8.07 -11.23 -21.97
N GLY A 329 -8.84 -10.23 -22.41
CA GLY A 329 -10.15 -9.88 -21.82
C GLY A 329 -11.22 -10.98 -21.93
N ASP A 330 -10.94 -12.03 -22.69
CA ASP A 330 -11.75 -13.21 -22.97
C ASP A 330 -11.19 -14.49 -22.32
N GLN A 331 -10.02 -14.46 -21.68
CA GLN A 331 -9.35 -15.63 -21.10
C GLN A 331 -9.43 -15.68 -19.57
N VAL A 332 -9.68 -16.85 -18.97
CA VAL A 332 -9.71 -17.03 -17.50
C VAL A 332 -8.45 -17.65 -16.92
N ALA A 333 -7.61 -18.24 -17.77
CA ALA A 333 -6.31 -18.75 -17.39
C ALA A 333 -5.37 -18.75 -18.60
N TYR A 334 -4.08 -18.58 -18.37
CA TYR A 334 -3.05 -18.66 -19.39
C TYR A 334 -1.80 -19.33 -18.84
N VAL A 335 -1.37 -20.42 -19.48
CA VAL A 335 -0.06 -21.01 -19.23
C VAL A 335 0.92 -20.44 -20.25
N LYS A 336 1.94 -19.73 -19.79
CA LYS A 336 2.95 -19.14 -20.67
C LYS A 336 3.82 -20.24 -21.30
N PRO A 337 3.76 -20.47 -22.62
CA PRO A 337 4.61 -21.47 -23.27
C PRO A 337 6.09 -21.07 -23.13
N GLY A 338 6.94 -22.00 -22.69
CA GLY A 338 8.39 -21.79 -22.57
C GLY A 338 8.87 -21.12 -21.26
N ALA A 339 8.03 -21.02 -20.23
CA ALA A 339 8.49 -20.64 -18.89
C ALA A 339 9.41 -21.73 -18.31
N SER A 340 10.68 -21.43 -18.03
CA SER A 340 11.68 -22.43 -17.64
C SER A 340 11.58 -22.89 -16.18
N GLN A 341 11.02 -22.05 -15.30
CA GLN A 341 10.95 -22.32 -13.86
C GLN A 341 9.63 -22.95 -13.44
N LEU A 342 8.51 -22.54 -14.06
CA LEU A 342 7.16 -23.01 -13.75
C LEU A 342 6.34 -23.22 -15.04
N PRO A 343 6.74 -24.17 -15.92
CA PRO A 343 6.13 -24.37 -17.23
C PRO A 343 4.65 -24.79 -17.19
N THR A 344 4.16 -25.23 -16.03
CA THR A 344 2.81 -25.77 -15.83
C THR A 344 1.93 -24.90 -14.94
N VAL A 345 2.44 -23.79 -14.39
CA VAL A 345 1.66 -22.92 -13.51
C VAL A 345 0.92 -21.87 -14.35
N PRO A 346 -0.43 -21.88 -14.38
CA PRO A 346 -1.17 -20.86 -15.10
C PRO A 346 -1.18 -19.54 -14.33
N ILE A 347 -1.25 -18.45 -15.08
CA ILE A 347 -1.78 -17.18 -14.57
C ILE A 347 -3.30 -17.32 -14.60
N TYR A 348 -3.95 -17.19 -13.46
CA TYR A 348 -5.40 -17.29 -13.34
C TYR A 348 -6.06 -15.92 -13.22
N ASP A 349 -7.27 -15.81 -13.75
CA ASP A 349 -8.17 -14.71 -13.41
C ASP A 349 -8.78 -14.96 -12.03
N SER A 350 -8.09 -14.50 -10.99
CA SER A 350 -8.54 -14.66 -9.60
C SER A 350 -9.90 -14.03 -9.34
N CYS A 351 -10.25 -12.93 -10.02
CA CYS A 351 -11.54 -12.27 -9.85
C CYS A 351 -12.66 -13.16 -10.38
N PHE A 352 -12.47 -13.65 -11.62
CA PHE A 352 -13.43 -14.52 -12.27
C PHE A 352 -13.67 -15.79 -11.46
N LEU A 353 -12.60 -16.49 -11.09
CA LEU A 353 -12.69 -17.75 -10.36
C LEU A 353 -13.24 -17.58 -8.93
N ALA A 354 -12.92 -16.48 -8.24
CA ALA A 354 -13.48 -16.22 -6.91
C ALA A 354 -15.00 -15.98 -6.98
N ASN A 355 -15.48 -15.29 -8.01
CA ASN A 355 -16.91 -15.09 -8.22
C ASN A 355 -17.63 -16.41 -8.52
N GLU A 356 -17.10 -17.21 -9.46
CA GLU A 356 -17.63 -18.55 -9.79
C GLU A 356 -17.69 -19.47 -8.57
N ALA A 357 -16.65 -19.46 -7.74
CA ALA A 357 -16.56 -20.35 -6.59
C ALA A 357 -17.51 -19.96 -5.44
N LEU A 358 -17.79 -18.68 -5.25
CA LEU A 358 -18.43 -18.19 -4.03
C LEU A 358 -19.88 -17.72 -4.21
N TRP A 359 -20.22 -17.00 -5.29
CA TRP A 359 -21.53 -16.34 -5.40
C TRP A 359 -22.72 -17.29 -5.39
N ASP A 360 -22.57 -18.47 -5.99
CA ASP A 360 -23.67 -19.41 -6.20
C ASP A 360 -23.69 -20.57 -5.21
N GLY A 361 -22.59 -20.80 -4.48
CA GLY A 361 -22.45 -21.90 -3.52
C GLY A 361 -22.67 -21.49 -2.06
N PHE A 362 -22.58 -20.20 -1.75
CA PHE A 362 -22.52 -19.72 -0.37
C PHE A 362 -23.41 -18.49 -0.15
N PHE A 363 -23.81 -18.27 1.09
CA PHE A 363 -24.45 -17.04 1.53
C PHE A 363 -24.21 -16.86 3.03
N PHE A 364 -24.43 -15.65 3.52
CA PHE A 364 -24.45 -15.39 4.96
C PHE A 364 -25.90 -15.26 5.45
N SER A 365 -26.34 -16.21 6.26
CA SER A 365 -27.66 -16.17 6.91
C SER A 365 -27.77 -15.08 7.98
N GLY A 366 -26.63 -14.65 8.52
CA GLY A 366 -26.57 -13.79 9.72
C GLY A 366 -26.76 -14.55 11.04
N ALA A 367 -26.95 -15.88 11.00
CA ALA A 367 -26.97 -16.72 12.20
C ALA A 367 -25.55 -16.87 12.77
N ALA A 368 -25.15 -15.89 13.56
CA ALA A 368 -23.82 -15.78 14.14
C ALA A 368 -23.93 -15.30 15.60
N PRO A 369 -22.96 -15.61 16.47
CA PRO A 369 -22.91 -15.03 17.80
C PRO A 369 -22.82 -13.50 17.71
N ARG A 370 -23.43 -12.80 18.67
CA ARG A 370 -23.28 -11.34 18.80
C ARG A 370 -22.08 -11.05 19.69
N LEU A 371 -21.20 -10.20 19.20
CA LEU A 371 -20.00 -9.77 19.88
C LEU A 371 -20.17 -8.32 20.33
N GLN A 372 -19.67 -8.00 21.51
CA GLN A 372 -19.56 -6.65 22.03
C GLN A 372 -18.10 -6.32 22.36
N PRO A 373 -17.68 -5.04 22.38
CA PRO A 373 -16.35 -4.67 22.84
C PRO A 373 -16.07 -5.27 24.22
N ALA A 374 -14.87 -5.80 24.42
CA ALA A 374 -14.46 -6.33 25.71
C ALA A 374 -14.31 -5.18 26.73
N SER A 375 -14.57 -5.46 28.01
CA SER A 375 -14.38 -4.49 29.10
C SER A 375 -12.92 -4.09 29.32
N SER A 376 -11.99 -4.90 28.83
CA SER A 376 -10.54 -4.68 28.84
C SER A 376 -9.94 -5.09 27.50
N GLY A 377 -8.90 -4.39 27.05
CA GLY A 377 -8.24 -4.64 25.76
C GLY A 377 -8.34 -3.40 24.87
N ARG A 378 -7.25 -3.07 24.17
CA ARG A 378 -7.18 -1.97 23.20
C ARG A 378 -6.72 -2.53 21.86
N PRO A 379 -7.00 -1.87 20.73
CA PRO A 379 -6.47 -2.28 19.43
C PRO A 379 -4.95 -2.52 19.46
N SER A 380 -4.21 -1.70 20.21
CA SER A 380 -2.76 -1.83 20.41
C SER A 380 -2.31 -3.12 21.12
N THR A 381 -3.18 -3.72 21.93
CA THR A 381 -2.94 -4.94 22.72
C THR A 381 -3.82 -6.10 22.28
N ALA A 382 -4.46 -6.03 21.10
CA ALA A 382 -5.42 -7.03 20.65
C ALA A 382 -4.84 -8.44 20.50
N TRP A 383 -3.51 -8.52 20.38
CA TRP A 383 -2.75 -9.76 20.32
C TRP A 383 -2.55 -10.43 21.68
N ASP A 384 -2.59 -9.65 22.76
CA ASP A 384 -2.30 -10.10 24.13
C ASP A 384 -3.57 -10.19 24.98
N SER A 385 -4.63 -9.50 24.58
CA SER A 385 -5.91 -9.46 25.29
C SER A 385 -7.08 -9.35 24.31
N PRO A 386 -8.16 -10.13 24.50
CA PRO A 386 -9.34 -10.05 23.65
C PRO A 386 -9.91 -8.63 23.62
N ILE A 387 -10.19 -8.11 22.43
CA ILE A 387 -10.84 -6.80 22.24
C ILE A 387 -12.37 -6.90 22.09
N ALA A 388 -12.90 -8.11 22.03
CA ALA A 388 -14.32 -8.41 21.95
C ALA A 388 -14.69 -9.58 22.86
N SER A 389 -15.92 -9.58 23.36
CA SER A 389 -16.53 -10.64 24.16
C SER A 389 -17.86 -11.09 23.54
N VAL A 390 -18.28 -12.32 23.80
CA VAL A 390 -19.56 -12.83 23.31
C VAL A 390 -20.68 -12.23 24.15
N GLU A 391 -21.50 -11.37 23.55
CA GLU A 391 -22.70 -10.80 24.14
C GLU A 391 -23.85 -11.81 24.11
N LYS A 392 -24.06 -12.45 22.94
CA LYS A 392 -25.09 -13.46 22.74
C LYS A 392 -24.49 -14.67 22.01
N PRO A 393 -24.45 -15.87 22.61
CA PRO A 393 -23.89 -17.04 21.97
C PRO A 393 -24.77 -17.52 20.81
N LEU A 394 -24.18 -18.30 19.89
CA LEU A 394 -24.88 -18.82 18.73
C LEU A 394 -26.13 -19.63 19.11
N THR A 395 -26.06 -20.39 20.20
CA THR A 395 -27.18 -21.18 20.74
C THR A 395 -28.43 -20.33 20.96
N ASP A 396 -28.26 -19.17 21.58
CA ASP A 396 -29.37 -18.29 21.96
C ASP A 396 -29.87 -17.49 20.75
N VAL A 397 -28.99 -17.21 19.78
CA VAL A 397 -29.36 -16.59 18.50
C VAL A 397 -30.25 -17.55 17.71
N VAL A 398 -29.81 -18.80 17.53
CA VAL A 398 -30.56 -19.81 16.77
C VAL A 398 -31.86 -20.16 17.48
N ARG A 399 -31.83 -20.48 18.77
CA ARG A 399 -33.03 -20.82 19.54
C ARG A 399 -34.05 -19.69 19.54
N GLY A 400 -33.62 -18.46 19.85
CA GLY A 400 -34.51 -17.30 19.83
C GLY A 400 -35.13 -17.03 18.47
N PHE A 401 -34.35 -17.17 17.38
CA PHE A 401 -34.87 -17.02 16.02
C PHE A 401 -35.89 -18.11 15.66
N VAL A 402 -35.65 -19.35 16.09
CA VAL A 402 -36.58 -20.45 15.82
C VAL A 402 -37.89 -20.28 16.60
N GLU A 403 -37.81 -20.00 17.90
CA GLU A 403 -38.97 -19.84 18.78
C GLU A 403 -39.84 -18.62 18.41
N ASP A 404 -39.23 -17.46 18.18
CA ASP A 404 -39.92 -16.24 17.78
C ASP A 404 -39.09 -15.42 16.77
N PRO A 405 -39.20 -15.72 15.46
CA PRO A 405 -38.44 -15.03 14.42
C PRO A 405 -38.82 -13.55 14.24
N VAL A 406 -39.97 -13.12 14.78
CA VAL A 406 -40.43 -11.72 14.67
C VAL A 406 -39.79 -10.88 15.79
N ALA A 407 -39.77 -11.40 17.02
CA ALA A 407 -39.11 -10.73 18.14
C ALA A 407 -37.57 -10.89 18.09
N ASN A 408 -37.07 -11.99 17.52
CA ASN A 408 -35.64 -12.30 17.41
C ASN A 408 -35.21 -12.55 15.96
N PRO A 409 -35.34 -11.57 15.05
CA PRO A 409 -34.93 -11.75 13.67
C PRO A 409 -33.42 -11.95 13.56
N LEU A 410 -33.00 -12.70 12.52
CA LEU A 410 -31.61 -12.69 12.09
C LEU A 410 -31.23 -11.28 11.61
N PRO A 411 -29.95 -10.88 11.70
CA PRO A 411 -29.49 -9.57 11.22
C PRO A 411 -29.83 -9.28 9.74
N SER A 412 -30.00 -10.31 8.93
CA SER A 412 -30.61 -10.18 7.60
C SER A 412 -32.13 -10.30 7.72
N ASN A 413 -32.81 -9.15 7.79
CA ASN A 413 -34.27 -9.08 7.97
C ASN A 413 -35.08 -9.74 6.82
N ARG A 414 -34.45 -10.06 5.69
CA ARG A 414 -35.08 -10.78 4.57
C ARG A 414 -35.15 -12.28 4.79
N MET A 415 -34.36 -12.82 5.74
CA MET A 415 -34.37 -14.25 6.05
C MET A 415 -35.58 -14.57 6.92
N ARG A 416 -36.47 -15.41 6.39
CA ARG A 416 -37.68 -15.88 7.09
C ARG A 416 -37.51 -17.35 7.43
N LEU A 417 -37.89 -17.71 8.65
CA LEU A 417 -37.87 -19.09 9.10
C LEU A 417 -38.88 -19.95 8.32
N PHE A 418 -38.41 -21.05 7.78
CA PHE A 418 -39.23 -22.09 7.16
C PHE A 418 -39.07 -23.40 7.95
N ARG A 419 -40.18 -23.87 8.51
CA ARG A 419 -40.16 -25.05 9.38
C ARG A 419 -40.18 -26.37 8.63
N GLY A 420 -40.76 -26.41 7.42
CA GLY A 420 -40.83 -27.63 6.62
C GLY A 420 -41.50 -28.83 7.30
N GLY A 421 -42.30 -28.62 8.35
CA GLY A 421 -42.91 -29.69 9.15
C GLY A 421 -42.06 -30.23 10.30
N HIS A 422 -40.85 -29.69 10.52
CA HIS A 422 -40.02 -30.02 11.68
C HIS A 422 -40.47 -29.27 12.93
N THR A 423 -40.22 -29.86 14.11
CA THR A 423 -40.42 -29.14 15.38
C THR A 423 -39.30 -28.12 15.59
N ASP A 424 -39.55 -27.12 16.43
CA ASP A 424 -38.57 -26.08 16.73
C ASP A 424 -37.29 -26.68 17.35
N ASP A 425 -37.41 -27.68 18.23
CA ASP A 425 -36.25 -28.38 18.81
C ASP A 425 -35.45 -29.17 17.77
N ASP A 426 -36.12 -29.87 16.83
CA ASP A 426 -35.43 -30.58 15.73
C ASP A 426 -34.60 -29.62 14.87
N ILE A 427 -35.16 -28.44 14.58
CA ILE A 427 -34.47 -27.41 13.80
C ILE A 427 -33.26 -26.90 14.60
N VAL A 428 -33.46 -26.52 15.86
CA VAL A 428 -32.37 -26.01 16.72
C VAL A 428 -31.23 -27.03 16.85
N ASP A 429 -31.54 -28.29 17.13
CA ASP A 429 -30.54 -29.36 17.25
C ASP A 429 -29.79 -29.59 15.93
N SER A 430 -30.50 -29.57 14.81
CA SER A 430 -29.90 -29.68 13.48
C SER A 430 -28.95 -28.52 13.18
N LEU A 431 -29.36 -27.29 13.47
CA LEU A 431 -28.59 -26.06 13.21
C LEU A 431 -27.41 -25.85 14.16
N LEU A 432 -27.46 -26.42 15.37
CA LEU A 432 -26.36 -26.36 16.35
C LEU A 432 -25.40 -27.56 16.24
N SER A 433 -25.72 -28.56 15.42
CA SER A 433 -24.79 -29.64 15.11
C SER A 433 -23.52 -29.13 14.41
N PRO A 434 -22.38 -29.87 14.43
CA PRO A 434 -21.16 -29.43 13.76
C PRO A 434 -21.31 -29.10 12.27
N ALA A 435 -22.30 -29.69 11.59
CA ALA A 435 -22.64 -29.42 10.19
C ALA A 435 -23.83 -28.46 10.03
N GLY A 436 -24.24 -27.73 11.07
CA GLY A 436 -25.42 -26.88 11.04
C GLY A 436 -25.35 -25.76 10.01
N CYS A 437 -24.16 -25.22 9.76
CA CYS A 437 -23.94 -24.15 8.77
C CYS A 437 -24.30 -24.57 7.33
N VAL A 438 -24.16 -25.85 6.96
CA VAL A 438 -24.56 -26.35 5.64
C VAL A 438 -26.04 -26.74 5.56
N LYS A 439 -26.73 -26.82 6.70
CA LYS A 439 -28.15 -27.20 6.78
C LYS A 439 -29.09 -26.01 6.87
N ILE A 440 -28.61 -24.85 7.33
CA ILE A 440 -29.46 -23.69 7.60
C ILE A 440 -30.27 -23.19 6.39
N ALA A 441 -29.74 -23.36 5.18
CA ALA A 441 -30.43 -23.00 3.95
C ALA A 441 -31.80 -23.70 3.81
N ALA A 442 -31.94 -24.94 4.29
CA ALA A 442 -33.19 -25.69 4.20
C ALA A 442 -34.31 -25.12 5.09
N HIS A 443 -33.96 -24.25 6.04
CA HIS A 443 -34.88 -23.64 6.99
C HIS A 443 -35.06 -22.13 6.79
N LEU A 444 -34.58 -21.59 5.67
CA LEU A 444 -34.67 -20.16 5.36
C LEU A 444 -35.37 -19.92 4.02
N MET A 445 -36.24 -18.91 4.01
CA MET A 445 -36.84 -18.32 2.81
C MET A 445 -36.41 -16.87 2.70
N VAL A 446 -36.38 -16.33 1.49
CA VAL A 446 -35.99 -14.93 1.23
C VAL A 446 -37.23 -14.10 0.90
N ASP A 447 -37.49 -13.09 1.73
CA ASP A 447 -38.57 -12.12 1.56
C ASP A 447 -38.11 -10.96 0.66
N GLY A 448 -38.72 -10.83 -0.52
CA GLY A 448 -38.49 -9.71 -1.44
C GLY A 448 -37.11 -9.69 -2.11
N ALA A 449 -36.67 -10.81 -2.70
CA ALA A 449 -35.45 -10.85 -3.51
C ALA A 449 -35.59 -10.03 -4.80
N PHE A 450 -34.53 -9.29 -5.16
CA PHE A 450 -34.46 -8.57 -6.43
C PHE A 450 -33.93 -9.48 -7.55
N ASN A 451 -34.62 -9.52 -8.69
CA ASN A 451 -34.17 -10.29 -9.85
C ASN A 451 -33.20 -9.45 -10.69
N VAL A 452 -31.92 -9.84 -10.72
CA VAL A 452 -30.87 -9.19 -11.53
C VAL A 452 -31.14 -9.23 -13.03
N ASN A 453 -32.03 -10.12 -13.49
CA ASN A 453 -32.50 -10.17 -14.88
C ASN A 453 -33.59 -9.13 -15.21
N SER A 454 -33.96 -8.26 -14.27
CA SER A 454 -34.94 -7.20 -14.53
C SER A 454 -34.47 -6.29 -15.66
N THR A 455 -35.35 -6.09 -16.65
CA THR A 455 -35.15 -5.15 -17.77
C THR A 455 -35.98 -3.87 -17.62
N ASP A 456 -36.51 -3.64 -16.42
CA ASP A 456 -37.21 -2.42 -16.02
C ASP A 456 -36.24 -1.44 -15.35
N VAL A 457 -36.17 -0.23 -15.90
CA VAL A 457 -35.31 0.84 -15.40
C VAL A 457 -35.77 1.31 -14.02
N GLU A 458 -37.07 1.40 -13.77
CA GLU A 458 -37.59 1.89 -12.48
C GLU A 458 -37.32 0.89 -11.35
N ALA A 459 -37.34 -0.41 -11.65
CA ALA A 459 -36.94 -1.46 -10.71
C ALA A 459 -35.47 -1.29 -10.28
N TRP A 460 -34.57 -1.02 -11.22
CA TRP A 460 -33.16 -0.75 -10.93
C TRP A 460 -32.94 0.58 -10.20
N VAL A 461 -33.67 1.63 -10.57
CA VAL A 461 -33.65 2.92 -9.85
C VAL A 461 -34.01 2.68 -8.39
N SER A 462 -35.11 1.96 -8.11
CA SER A 462 -35.54 1.64 -6.75
C SER A 462 -34.49 0.88 -5.95
N MET A 463 -33.77 -0.08 -6.58
CA MET A 463 -32.71 -0.83 -5.92
C MET A 463 -31.49 0.05 -5.63
N LEU A 464 -31.03 0.83 -6.61
CA LEU A 464 -29.87 1.70 -6.50
C LEU A 464 -30.11 2.91 -5.59
N SER A 465 -31.36 3.33 -5.42
CA SER A 465 -31.74 4.38 -4.47
C SER A 465 -32.07 3.87 -3.07
N GLY A 466 -31.85 2.58 -2.78
CA GLY A 466 -32.30 1.96 -1.53
C GLY A 466 -31.72 2.54 -0.23
N LEU A 467 -30.61 3.29 -0.31
CA LEU A 467 -30.01 3.99 0.84
C LEU A 467 -30.29 5.49 0.86
N ARG A 468 -31.14 6.00 -0.03
CA ARG A 468 -31.50 7.43 -0.07
C ARG A 468 -32.20 7.84 1.22
N GLY A 469 -31.77 8.97 1.79
CA GLY A 469 -32.32 9.48 3.05
C GLY A 469 -31.88 8.71 4.30
N GLU A 470 -31.13 7.60 4.16
CA GLU A 470 -30.64 6.82 5.29
C GLU A 470 -29.43 7.50 5.94
N SER A 471 -29.48 7.64 7.26
CA SER A 471 -28.34 8.12 8.06
C SER A 471 -27.52 6.95 8.58
N PHE A 472 -26.22 6.96 8.32
CA PHE A 472 -25.27 6.01 8.91
C PHE A 472 -24.01 6.73 9.41
N VAL A 473 -23.26 6.05 10.27
CA VAL A 473 -22.02 6.58 10.87
C VAL A 473 -20.92 6.68 9.81
N VAL A 474 -20.33 7.87 9.69
CA VAL A 474 -19.17 8.14 8.85
C VAL A 474 -17.99 8.54 9.74
N GLU A 475 -16.91 7.76 9.70
CA GLU A 475 -15.75 8.01 10.56
C GLU A 475 -15.03 9.31 10.15
N GLY A 476 -14.93 10.28 11.07
CA GLY A 476 -14.32 11.59 10.80
C GLY A 476 -15.10 12.45 9.79
N GLY A 477 -16.36 12.13 9.54
CA GLY A 477 -17.20 12.75 8.52
C GLY A 477 -18.58 13.19 9.00
N GLY A 478 -19.34 13.80 8.10
CA GLY A 478 -20.77 14.07 8.29
C GLY A 478 -21.63 12.97 7.70
N ALA A 479 -22.90 12.91 8.11
CA ALA A 479 -23.89 12.03 7.52
C ALA A 479 -23.98 12.24 5.99
N PRO A 480 -24.33 11.20 5.21
CA PRO A 480 -24.54 11.34 3.77
C PRO A 480 -25.64 12.39 3.46
N PRO A 481 -25.54 13.12 2.33
CA PRO A 481 -26.60 14.02 1.89
C PRO A 481 -27.92 13.26 1.68
N ALA A 482 -29.00 13.73 2.29
CA ALA A 482 -30.29 13.05 2.28
C ALA A 482 -30.90 12.91 0.87
N ASP A 483 -30.65 13.90 0.01
CA ASP A 483 -31.18 13.96 -1.36
C ASP A 483 -30.42 13.07 -2.35
N ASN A 484 -29.29 12.50 -1.94
CA ASN A 484 -28.48 11.62 -2.79
C ASN A 484 -28.58 10.17 -2.33
N SER A 485 -28.26 9.25 -3.24
CA SER A 485 -28.13 7.83 -2.94
C SER A 485 -26.66 7.50 -2.61
N PRO A 486 -26.29 7.22 -1.36
CA PRO A 486 -24.92 6.83 -1.01
C PRO A 486 -24.60 5.40 -1.47
N MET A 487 -23.37 5.21 -1.96
CA MET A 487 -22.80 3.95 -2.44
C MET A 487 -21.48 3.64 -1.70
N PRO A 488 -21.53 3.35 -0.38
CA PRO A 488 -20.34 3.10 0.40
C PRO A 488 -19.77 1.70 0.11
N ARG A 489 -18.44 1.63 -0.10
CA ARG A 489 -17.71 0.36 -0.24
C ARG A 489 -17.44 -0.31 1.12
N PHE A 490 -17.32 0.50 2.16
CA PHE A 490 -17.09 0.08 3.53
C PHE A 490 -18.40 0.13 4.30
N ARG A 491 -18.64 -0.80 5.22
CA ARG A 491 -19.82 -0.74 6.10
C ARG A 491 -19.81 0.51 6.98
N ASN A 492 -18.62 0.98 7.32
CA ASN A 492 -18.41 2.25 8.04
C ASN A 492 -17.41 3.08 7.23
N PRO A 493 -17.89 3.85 6.24
CA PRO A 493 -16.99 4.66 5.43
C PRO A 493 -16.42 5.81 6.26
N GLY A 494 -15.23 6.28 5.88
CA GLY A 494 -14.63 7.49 6.43
C GLY A 494 -14.99 8.75 5.64
N GLY A 495 -14.56 9.89 6.19
CA GLY A 495 -14.37 11.15 5.47
C GLY A 495 -15.63 11.76 4.86
N LYS A 496 -15.53 12.24 3.62
CA LYS A 496 -16.59 13.04 2.97
C LYS A 496 -17.17 12.34 1.75
N ALA A 497 -18.44 12.59 1.47
CA ALA A 497 -19.08 12.19 0.22
C ALA A 497 -18.26 12.71 -0.98
N ASN A 498 -18.01 11.82 -1.94
CA ASN A 498 -17.25 12.06 -3.17
C ASN A 498 -15.77 12.46 -2.99
N ASP A 499 -15.19 12.24 -1.81
CA ASP A 499 -13.71 12.24 -1.65
C ASP A 499 -13.15 10.91 -2.16
N ASN A 500 -12.24 10.98 -3.13
CA ASN A 500 -11.62 9.81 -3.76
C ASN A 500 -10.66 9.05 -2.83
N TRP A 501 -10.13 9.70 -1.79
CA TRP A 501 -9.07 9.13 -0.94
C TRP A 501 -9.64 8.53 0.35
N ASN A 502 -10.41 9.32 1.09
CA ASN A 502 -10.94 8.91 2.40
C ASN A 502 -12.46 8.93 2.47
N GLY A 503 -13.16 8.89 1.34
CA GLY A 503 -14.61 9.07 1.27
C GLY A 503 -15.39 7.86 0.79
N PHE A 504 -16.62 8.15 0.39
CA PHE A 504 -17.54 7.22 -0.27
C PHE A 504 -18.29 7.92 -1.39
N ARG A 505 -18.80 7.18 -2.37
CA ARG A 505 -19.52 7.77 -3.49
C ARG A 505 -20.96 8.08 -3.11
N THR A 506 -21.49 9.20 -3.59
CA THR A 506 -22.93 9.47 -3.62
C THR A 506 -23.36 9.76 -5.04
N LEU A 507 -24.56 9.32 -5.41
CA LEU A 507 -25.14 9.54 -6.73
C LEU A 507 -26.39 10.42 -6.61
N ASP A 508 -26.50 11.42 -7.47
CA ASP A 508 -27.75 12.15 -7.67
C ASP A 508 -28.75 11.34 -8.51
N ASP A 509 -29.99 11.82 -8.62
CA ASP A 509 -31.08 11.12 -9.32
C ASP A 509 -30.78 10.86 -10.80
N ALA A 510 -30.13 11.81 -11.47
CA ALA A 510 -29.76 11.67 -12.87
C ALA A 510 -28.69 10.59 -13.05
N GLN A 511 -27.70 10.54 -12.15
CA GLN A 511 -26.66 9.52 -12.11
C GLN A 511 -27.23 8.13 -11.80
N VAL A 512 -28.15 8.02 -10.84
CA VAL A 512 -28.83 6.76 -10.51
C VAL A 512 -29.63 6.25 -11.72
N ARG A 513 -30.43 7.11 -12.34
CA ARG A 513 -31.20 6.75 -13.55
C ARG A 513 -30.28 6.34 -14.68
N LYS A 514 -29.19 7.06 -14.91
CA LYS A 514 -28.25 6.72 -15.98
C LYS A 514 -27.56 5.38 -15.74
N LEU A 515 -27.20 5.07 -14.49
CA LEU A 515 -26.66 3.77 -14.12
C LEU A 515 -27.69 2.65 -14.34
N ALA A 516 -28.95 2.87 -13.94
CA ALA A 516 -30.04 1.91 -14.16
C ALA A 516 -30.28 1.62 -15.65
N GLU A 517 -30.32 2.65 -16.51
CA GLU A 517 -30.45 2.50 -17.96
C GLU A 517 -29.31 1.65 -18.55
N ASN A 518 -28.06 1.94 -18.16
CA ASN A 518 -26.90 1.20 -18.62
C ASN A 518 -26.92 -0.26 -18.12
N LEU A 519 -27.39 -0.52 -16.88
CA LEU A 519 -27.56 -1.88 -16.37
C LEU A 519 -28.60 -2.65 -17.17
N VAL A 520 -29.78 -2.06 -17.43
CA VAL A 520 -30.82 -2.69 -18.26
C VAL A 520 -30.30 -2.99 -19.66
N GLU A 521 -29.52 -2.09 -20.25
CA GLU A 521 -28.87 -2.32 -21.55
C GLU A 521 -27.94 -3.54 -21.50
N GLN A 522 -27.10 -3.66 -20.47
CA GLN A 522 -26.20 -4.80 -20.31
C GLN A 522 -26.96 -6.11 -20.02
N VAL A 523 -28.01 -6.07 -19.19
CA VAL A 523 -28.88 -7.23 -18.91
C VAL A 523 -29.55 -7.71 -20.19
N ARG A 524 -30.04 -6.83 -21.06
CA ARG A 524 -30.61 -7.21 -22.36
C ARG A 524 -29.60 -7.82 -23.31
N LYS A 525 -28.35 -7.35 -23.27
CA LYS A 525 -27.26 -7.85 -24.13
C LYS A 525 -26.70 -9.20 -23.67
N ARG A 526 -26.64 -9.41 -22.35
CA ARG A 526 -25.88 -10.50 -21.74
C ARG A 526 -26.71 -11.52 -20.98
N GLY A 527 -27.91 -11.15 -20.55
CA GLY A 527 -28.81 -12.05 -19.83
C GLY A 527 -29.73 -12.84 -20.77
N PRO A 528 -30.69 -13.60 -20.22
CA PRO A 528 -30.85 -13.79 -18.78
C PRO A 528 -29.68 -14.61 -18.21
N PHE A 529 -29.14 -14.16 -17.09
CA PHE A 529 -28.11 -14.85 -16.32
C PHE A 529 -28.77 -15.96 -15.50
N LEU A 530 -28.14 -17.14 -15.50
CA LEU A 530 -28.58 -18.32 -14.75
C LEU A 530 -28.07 -18.31 -13.30
N SER A 531 -27.04 -17.52 -13.02
CA SER A 531 -26.40 -17.44 -11.73
C SER A 531 -25.92 -16.01 -11.40
N LEU A 532 -25.58 -15.76 -10.14
CA LEU A 532 -25.04 -14.47 -9.73
C LEU A 532 -23.57 -14.34 -10.14
N ALA A 533 -22.80 -15.44 -10.16
CA ALA A 533 -21.45 -15.41 -10.72
C ALA A 533 -21.48 -14.99 -12.20
N GLU A 534 -22.39 -15.53 -13.01
CA GLU A 534 -22.53 -15.17 -14.43
C GLU A 534 -22.90 -13.69 -14.65
N PHE A 535 -23.74 -13.14 -13.77
CA PHE A 535 -24.10 -11.72 -13.78
C PHE A 535 -22.89 -10.81 -13.48
N ILE A 536 -22.12 -11.16 -12.45
CA ILE A 536 -20.98 -10.35 -11.97
C ILE A 536 -19.79 -10.47 -12.92
N ASN A 537 -19.46 -11.69 -13.33
CA ASN A 537 -18.31 -11.97 -14.19
C ASN A 537 -18.46 -11.35 -15.58
N ARG A 538 -17.34 -11.06 -16.23
CA ARG A 538 -17.32 -10.77 -17.66
C ARG A 538 -17.57 -12.05 -18.46
N ARG A 539 -17.94 -11.95 -19.73
CA ARG A 539 -17.99 -13.15 -20.60
C ARG A 539 -16.56 -13.52 -21.02
N ALA A 540 -16.14 -14.73 -20.67
CA ALA A 540 -15.00 -15.39 -21.31
C ALA A 540 -15.54 -16.18 -22.52
N GLU A 541 -14.81 -16.23 -23.63
CA GLU A 541 -15.18 -17.17 -24.70
C GLU A 541 -14.87 -18.61 -24.26
N GLU A 542 -15.66 -19.58 -24.73
CA GLU A 542 -15.32 -21.00 -24.58
C GLU A 542 -14.02 -21.26 -25.36
N GLY A 543 -12.89 -21.26 -24.65
CA GLY A 543 -11.57 -21.58 -25.19
C GLY A 543 -11.36 -23.07 -25.38
#